data_AF-A0A4U0NKJ5-F1
#
_entry.id   AF-A0A4U0NKJ5-F1
#
_cell.length_a   1.000
_cell.length_b   1.000
_cell.length_c   1.000
_cell.angle_alpha   90.00
_cell.angle_beta   90.00
_cell.angle_gamma   90.00
#
_symmetry.space_group_name_H-M   'P 1'
#
loop_
_entity.id
_entity.type
_entity.pdbx_description
1 polymer ?
#
loop_
_entity_poly.entity_id
_entity_poly.type
_entity_poly.pdbx_seq_one_letter_code
_entity_poly.pdbx_strand_id
1 'polypeptide(L)'
;MGAEYRIDGRHVAAVYRDADGITVLDPYLLHRVPLRLERADAVDGAVSLTAAAYPLRSRADGSPAPSSVRVRWQLDDDSIGLTYLRFSPRRGHNVISRSFLLRPDQVLTQAPPAAHAIRPQLLHSEQHSVSVRVVHPGTQQLAELILPLAGRQLRIDTRSMITKDNQGAVARQGSREFDRDREMVADAVGVPPQDVAGVLLKAAALHRIAAPAGLELADYSLEDE
;
A
#
# COMPACT_ATOMS: atom_id res chain seq x y z
N MET A 1 -10.03 -4.34 -25.55
CA MET A 1 -8.72 -4.09 -24.90
C MET A 1 -8.77 -4.73 -23.53
N GLY A 2 -7.99 -5.79 -23.29
CA GLY A 2 -7.90 -6.44 -21.98
C GLY A 2 -6.79 -5.81 -21.14
N ALA A 3 -6.90 -5.92 -19.82
CA ALA A 3 -5.80 -5.58 -18.92
C ALA A 3 -4.75 -6.69 -18.92
N GLU A 4 -3.47 -6.33 -18.97
CA GLU A 4 -2.36 -7.20 -18.62
C GLU A 4 -1.97 -6.95 -17.16
N TYR A 5 -1.95 -8.00 -16.34
CA TYR A 5 -1.56 -7.87 -14.93
C TYR A 5 -0.08 -8.17 -14.79
N ARG A 6 0.75 -7.14 -14.57
CA ARG A 6 2.19 -7.32 -14.36
C ARG A 6 2.53 -7.47 -12.90
N ILE A 7 3.55 -8.28 -12.62
CA ILE A 7 3.97 -8.61 -11.25
C ILE A 7 5.43 -8.22 -10.99
N ASP A 8 5.70 -7.83 -9.74
CA ASP A 8 7.05 -7.66 -9.19
C ASP A 8 7.04 -8.13 -7.73
N GLY A 9 7.54 -9.35 -7.49
CA GLY A 9 7.42 -10.01 -6.18
C GLY A 9 5.97 -10.15 -5.72
N ARG A 10 5.59 -9.37 -4.70
CA ARG A 10 4.25 -9.36 -4.08
C ARG A 10 3.31 -8.31 -4.65
N HIS A 11 3.80 -7.52 -5.59
CA HIS A 11 3.09 -6.41 -6.17
C HIS A 11 2.49 -6.78 -7.51
N VAL A 12 1.29 -6.27 -7.79
CA VAL A 12 0.58 -6.45 -9.05
C VAL A 12 -0.04 -5.12 -9.48
N ALA A 13 0.09 -4.80 -10.76
CA ALA A 13 -0.56 -3.64 -11.36
C ALA A 13 -1.21 -4.04 -12.68
N ALA A 14 -2.32 -3.40 -13.01
CA ALA A 14 -3.00 -3.59 -14.29
C ALA A 14 -2.45 -2.59 -15.32
N VAL A 15 -2.04 -3.10 -16.48
CA VAL A 15 -1.52 -2.32 -17.60
C VAL A 15 -2.47 -2.49 -18.77
N TYR A 16 -3.06 -1.38 -19.21
CA TYR A 16 -3.86 -1.29 -20.42
C TYR A 16 -3.00 -0.70 -21.53
N ARG A 17 -3.08 -1.27 -22.73
CA ARG A 17 -2.29 -0.85 -23.88
C ARG A 17 -3.19 -0.52 -25.05
N ASP A 18 -2.88 0.57 -25.72
CA ASP A 18 -3.49 0.95 -27.00
C ASP A 18 -2.40 1.36 -28.01
N ALA A 19 -2.82 1.89 -29.15
CA ALA A 19 -1.91 2.30 -30.22
C ALA A 19 -1.02 3.48 -29.77
N ASP A 20 -1.54 4.34 -28.91
CA ASP A 20 -0.94 5.62 -28.56
C ASP A 20 -0.08 5.56 -27.30
N GLY A 21 -0.29 4.56 -26.43
CA GLY A 21 0.45 4.46 -25.18
C GLY A 21 -0.02 3.36 -24.23
N ILE A 22 0.24 3.60 -22.94
CA ILE A 22 -0.16 2.70 -21.85
C ILE A 22 -0.89 3.45 -20.73
N THR A 23 -1.79 2.76 -20.05
CA THR A 23 -2.43 3.24 -18.82
C THR A 23 -2.19 2.23 -17.71
N VAL A 24 -1.56 2.66 -16.62
CA VAL A 24 -1.31 1.81 -15.44
C VAL A 24 -2.32 2.13 -14.33
N LEU A 25 -3.01 1.11 -13.85
CA LEU A 25 -3.87 1.15 -12.67
C LEU A 25 -3.24 0.32 -11.55
N ASP A 26 -3.07 0.96 -10.41
CA ASP A 26 -2.34 0.41 -9.26
C ASP A 26 -2.91 1.02 -7.98
N PRO A 27 -3.94 0.38 -7.40
CA PRO A 27 -4.56 0.87 -6.18
C PRO A 27 -3.63 0.77 -4.96
N TYR A 28 -2.54 0.00 -5.03
CA TYR A 28 -1.59 -0.13 -3.91
C TYR A 28 -0.73 1.13 -3.74
N LEU A 29 -0.46 1.85 -4.84
CA LEU A 29 0.30 3.11 -4.82
C LEU A 29 -0.56 4.36 -4.63
N LEU A 30 -1.88 4.20 -4.54
CA LEU A 30 -2.84 5.25 -4.18
C LEU A 30 -2.76 6.52 -5.05
N HIS A 31 -2.41 6.37 -6.33
CA HIS A 31 -2.50 7.48 -7.29
C HIS A 31 -3.95 7.92 -7.44
N ARG A 32 -4.15 9.23 -7.64
CA ARG A 32 -5.48 9.85 -7.70
C ARG A 32 -6.12 9.79 -9.09
N VAL A 33 -5.32 9.49 -10.11
CA VAL A 33 -5.72 9.45 -11.51
C VAL A 33 -5.01 8.28 -12.18
N PRO A 34 -5.64 7.63 -13.18
CA PRO A 34 -4.95 6.64 -14.01
C PRO A 34 -3.61 7.17 -14.53
N LEU A 35 -2.57 6.35 -14.46
CA LEU A 35 -1.23 6.73 -14.87
C LEU A 35 -1.11 6.50 -16.39
N ARG A 36 -1.54 7.49 -17.17
CA ARG A 36 -1.47 7.46 -18.64
C ARG A 36 -0.10 7.95 -19.12
N LEU A 37 0.57 7.14 -19.93
CA LEU A 37 1.84 7.48 -20.58
C LEU A 37 1.64 7.40 -22.09
N GLU A 38 1.70 8.57 -22.76
CA GLU A 38 1.58 8.66 -24.21
C GLU A 38 2.95 8.43 -24.85
N ARG A 39 3.00 7.57 -25.87
CA ARG A 39 4.24 7.29 -26.62
C ARG A 39 4.78 8.55 -27.31
N ALA A 40 3.90 9.48 -27.66
CA ALA A 40 4.27 10.77 -28.25
C ALA A 40 5.12 11.64 -27.31
N ASP A 41 5.05 11.42 -25.99
CA ASP A 41 5.82 12.16 -24.98
C ASP A 41 7.22 11.57 -24.72
N ALA A 42 7.68 10.65 -25.57
CA ALA A 42 8.95 9.96 -25.37
C ALA A 42 10.15 10.90 -25.51
N VAL A 43 11.05 10.83 -24.52
CA VAL A 43 12.36 11.50 -24.52
C VAL A 43 13.41 10.44 -24.23
N ASP A 44 14.43 10.36 -25.08
CA ASP A 44 15.53 9.38 -24.96
C ASP A 44 15.05 7.93 -24.77
N GLY A 45 14.02 7.54 -25.53
CA GLY A 45 13.47 6.19 -25.50
C GLY A 45 12.57 5.87 -24.30
N ALA A 46 12.19 6.87 -23.49
CA ALA A 46 11.33 6.66 -22.33
C ALA A 46 10.21 7.70 -22.23
N VAL A 47 9.07 7.28 -21.66
CA VAL A 47 7.98 8.18 -21.26
C VAL A 47 7.98 8.26 -19.74
N SER A 48 7.86 9.45 -19.16
CA SER A 48 7.83 9.64 -17.70
C SER A 48 6.66 10.52 -17.28
N LEU A 49 6.01 10.15 -16.17
CA LEU A 49 4.89 10.88 -15.57
C LEU A 49 5.11 11.01 -14.05
N THR A 50 4.68 12.12 -13.46
CA THR A 50 4.47 12.22 -12.01
C THR A 50 3.02 12.56 -11.73
N ALA A 51 2.34 11.71 -10.96
CA ALA A 51 0.95 11.90 -10.58
C ALA A 51 0.81 12.12 -9.06
N ALA A 52 -0.19 12.90 -8.66
CA ALA A 52 -0.53 13.06 -7.25
C ALA A 52 -1.10 11.77 -6.66
N ALA A 53 -0.80 11.50 -5.40
CA ALA A 53 -1.23 10.32 -4.67
C ALA A 53 -1.65 10.64 -3.23
N TYR A 54 -2.43 9.76 -2.62
CA TYR A 54 -2.70 9.78 -1.19
C TYR A 54 -1.50 9.23 -0.40
N PRO A 55 -1.32 9.58 0.89
CA PRO A 55 -2.10 10.56 1.64
C PRO A 55 -1.81 12.01 1.21
N LEU A 56 -2.81 12.88 1.39
CA LEU A 56 -2.69 14.32 1.22
C LEU A 56 -2.25 14.93 2.55
N ARG A 57 -0.94 14.96 2.79
CA ARG A 57 -0.36 15.44 4.04
C ARG A 57 -0.16 16.95 4.05
N SER A 58 0.13 17.48 5.22
CA SER A 58 0.43 18.89 5.42
C SER A 58 1.83 19.04 6.02
N ARG A 59 2.53 20.11 5.65
CA ARG A 59 3.77 20.52 6.33
C ARG A 59 3.43 21.14 7.69
N ALA A 60 4.47 21.39 8.49
CA ALA A 60 4.34 22.06 9.80
C ALA A 60 3.71 23.46 9.72
N ASP A 61 3.89 24.16 8.59
CA ASP A 61 3.27 25.47 8.31
C ASP A 61 1.81 25.36 7.78
N GLY A 62 1.27 24.14 7.71
CA GLY A 62 -0.08 23.86 7.19
C GLY A 62 -0.17 23.75 5.68
N SER A 63 0.90 24.06 4.92
CA SER A 63 0.89 23.98 3.46
C SER A 63 0.76 22.54 2.96
N PRO A 64 0.10 22.29 1.81
CA PRO A 64 -0.05 20.94 1.28
C PRO A 64 1.28 20.28 0.91
N ALA A 65 1.48 19.04 1.35
CA ALA A 65 2.59 18.17 0.98
C ALA A 65 2.06 16.80 0.53
N PRO A 66 1.44 16.72 -0.66
CA PRO A 66 0.85 15.49 -1.15
C PRO A 66 1.92 14.45 -1.47
N SER A 67 1.54 13.20 -1.33
CA SER A 67 2.31 12.07 -1.87
C SER A 67 2.24 12.07 -3.39
N SER A 68 3.15 11.35 -4.05
CA SER A 68 3.18 11.26 -5.52
C SER A 68 3.66 9.91 -6.00
N VAL A 69 3.24 9.51 -7.19
CA VAL A 69 3.77 8.35 -7.91
C VAL A 69 4.51 8.84 -9.12
N ARG A 70 5.78 8.47 -9.24
CA ARG A 70 6.59 8.64 -10.44
C ARG A 70 6.50 7.35 -11.24
N VAL A 71 6.23 7.48 -12.53
CA VAL A 71 6.17 6.36 -13.47
C VAL A 71 7.14 6.61 -14.59
N ARG A 72 7.86 5.57 -15.00
CA ARG A 72 8.72 5.59 -16.18
C ARG A 72 8.48 4.34 -17.00
N TRP A 73 8.11 4.51 -18.26
CA TRP A 73 7.98 3.43 -19.24
C TRP A 73 9.16 3.49 -20.19
N GLN A 74 9.98 2.44 -20.20
CA GLN A 74 11.08 2.27 -21.15
C GLN A 74 10.53 1.60 -22.42
N LEU A 75 10.74 2.22 -23.58
CA LEU A 75 10.14 1.75 -24.83
C LEU A 75 10.90 0.59 -25.48
N ASP A 76 12.19 0.42 -25.15
CA ASP A 76 13.08 -0.58 -25.71
C ASP A 76 12.83 -1.99 -25.15
N ASP A 77 12.69 -2.09 -23.83
CA ASP A 77 12.45 -3.35 -23.11
C ASP A 77 11.03 -3.46 -22.54
N ASP A 78 10.19 -2.45 -22.81
CA ASP A 78 8.81 -2.35 -22.35
C ASP A 78 8.66 -2.42 -20.81
N SER A 79 9.71 -2.12 -20.04
CA SER A 79 9.66 -2.12 -18.58
C SER A 79 8.98 -0.87 -18.03
N ILE A 80 8.26 -1.02 -16.90
CA ILE A 80 7.58 0.08 -16.23
C ILE A 80 8.10 0.18 -14.80
N GLY A 81 8.83 1.26 -14.51
CA GLY A 81 9.25 1.62 -13.16
C GLY A 81 8.16 2.44 -12.46
N LEU A 82 7.81 2.05 -11.24
CA LEU A 82 6.87 2.77 -10.38
C LEU A 82 7.59 3.15 -9.08
N THR A 83 7.61 4.43 -8.73
CA THR A 83 8.17 4.92 -7.46
C THR A 83 7.16 5.77 -6.74
N TYR A 84 6.69 5.29 -5.59
CA TYR A 84 5.75 6.01 -4.74
C TYR A 84 6.50 6.75 -3.62
N LEU A 85 6.29 8.06 -3.62
CA LEU A 85 6.88 9.02 -2.71
C LEU A 85 5.84 9.49 -1.72
N ARG A 86 6.11 9.31 -0.43
CA ARG A 86 5.24 9.78 0.66
C ARG A 86 5.93 10.91 1.41
N PHE A 87 5.23 12.02 1.64
CA PHE A 87 5.76 13.10 2.48
C PHE A 87 5.89 12.64 3.92
N SER A 88 7.05 12.74 4.54
CA SER A 88 7.22 12.46 5.97
C SER A 88 7.17 13.76 6.77
N PRO A 89 6.13 14.00 7.61
CA PRO A 89 6.06 15.19 8.45
C PRO A 89 7.26 15.31 9.38
N ARG A 90 7.74 14.18 9.93
CA ARG A 90 8.92 14.12 10.78
C ARG A 90 10.19 14.56 10.06
N ARG A 91 10.39 14.13 8.81
CA ARG A 91 11.61 14.47 8.03
C ARG A 91 11.50 15.76 7.22
N GLY A 92 10.30 16.31 7.08
CA GLY A 92 10.02 17.53 6.31
C GLY A 92 10.18 17.39 4.80
N HIS A 93 10.29 16.16 4.27
CA HIS A 93 10.46 15.91 2.83
C HIS A 93 9.85 14.57 2.40
N ASN A 94 9.74 14.38 1.08
CA ASN A 94 9.24 13.13 0.48
C ASN A 94 10.28 12.02 0.55
N VAL A 95 9.88 10.86 1.06
CA VAL A 95 10.69 9.64 1.09
C VAL A 95 10.14 8.61 0.11
N ILE A 96 11.03 7.78 -0.46
CA ILE A 96 10.60 6.62 -1.24
C ILE A 96 9.96 5.63 -0.28
N SER A 97 8.64 5.46 -0.43
CA SER A 97 7.89 4.50 0.37
C SER A 97 7.85 3.14 -0.31
N ARG A 98 7.66 3.09 -1.64
CA ARG A 98 7.64 1.85 -2.43
C ARG A 98 8.28 2.08 -3.79
N SER A 99 8.90 1.05 -4.34
CA SER A 99 9.41 1.05 -5.71
C SER A 99 9.24 -0.33 -6.33
N PHE A 100 8.76 -0.38 -7.57
CA PHE A 100 8.51 -1.61 -8.31
C PHE A 100 9.03 -1.49 -9.74
N LEU A 101 9.39 -2.62 -10.33
CA LEU A 101 9.80 -2.74 -11.73
C LEU A 101 8.99 -3.83 -12.43
N LEU A 102 7.98 -3.42 -13.18
CA LEU A 102 7.08 -4.29 -13.92
C LEU A 102 7.70 -4.65 -15.28
N ARG A 103 8.25 -5.85 -15.38
CA ARG A 103 8.84 -6.38 -16.62
C ARG A 103 7.77 -7.04 -17.50
N PRO A 104 7.91 -7.02 -18.84
CA PRO A 104 6.92 -7.60 -19.75
C PRO A 104 6.82 -9.12 -19.69
N ASP A 105 7.86 -9.82 -19.21
CA ASP A 105 7.88 -11.28 -19.05
C ASP A 105 7.27 -11.75 -17.72
N GLN A 106 6.99 -10.82 -16.79
CA GLN A 106 6.45 -11.08 -15.47
C GLN A 106 4.95 -10.74 -15.44
N VAL A 107 4.14 -11.65 -15.98
CA VAL A 107 2.68 -11.47 -16.13
C VAL A 107 1.92 -12.51 -15.31
N LEU A 108 0.87 -12.04 -14.60
CA LEU A 108 -0.09 -12.91 -13.94
C LEU A 108 -1.09 -13.44 -14.96
N THR A 109 -0.94 -14.71 -15.33
CA THR A 109 -1.78 -15.38 -16.32
C THR A 109 -3.02 -16.06 -15.71
N GLN A 110 -3.06 -16.23 -14.40
CA GLN A 110 -4.17 -16.86 -13.67
C GLN A 110 -4.50 -16.09 -12.39
N ALA A 111 -5.78 -15.77 -12.19
CA ALA A 111 -6.29 -15.11 -10.98
C ALA A 111 -7.32 -16.02 -10.26
N PRO A 112 -7.16 -16.28 -8.94
CA PRO A 112 -6.02 -15.91 -8.12
C PRO A 112 -4.73 -16.68 -8.53
N PRO A 113 -3.54 -16.16 -8.21
CA PRO A 113 -2.29 -16.86 -8.47
C PRO A 113 -2.25 -18.21 -7.72
N ALA A 114 -1.47 -19.16 -8.22
CA ALA A 114 -1.35 -20.48 -7.60
C ALA A 114 -0.82 -20.36 -6.15
N ALA A 115 -1.45 -21.10 -5.22
CA ALA A 115 -1.17 -20.97 -3.79
C ALA A 115 0.31 -21.16 -3.43
N HIS A 116 1.03 -22.06 -4.11
CA HIS A 116 2.45 -22.31 -3.88
C HIS A 116 3.35 -21.13 -4.27
N ALA A 117 2.93 -20.27 -5.22
CA ALA A 117 3.67 -19.09 -5.63
C ALA A 117 3.52 -17.93 -4.61
N ILE A 118 2.36 -17.83 -3.97
CA ILE A 118 2.01 -16.73 -3.06
C ILE A 118 2.33 -17.06 -1.60
N ARG A 119 2.23 -18.32 -1.18
CA ARG A 119 2.44 -18.70 0.22
C ARG A 119 3.80 -18.26 0.79
N PRO A 120 4.94 -18.41 0.08
CA PRO A 120 6.23 -17.90 0.58
C PRO A 120 6.25 -16.37 0.76
N GLN A 121 5.49 -15.65 -0.06
CA GLN A 121 5.40 -14.19 -0.03
C GLN A 121 4.55 -13.66 1.14
N LEU A 122 3.51 -14.41 1.50
CA LEU A 122 2.62 -14.08 2.63
C LEU A 122 3.25 -14.37 4.00
N LEU A 123 4.26 -15.24 4.04
CA LEU A 123 4.94 -15.69 5.26
C LEU A 123 6.39 -15.17 5.34
N HIS A 124 6.70 -14.10 4.59
CA HIS A 124 8.00 -13.46 4.61
C HIS A 124 8.28 -12.88 6.00
N SER A 125 9.54 -12.88 6.44
CA SER A 125 9.94 -12.36 7.77
C SER A 125 9.63 -10.87 7.99
N GLU A 126 9.51 -10.12 6.90
CA GLU A 126 9.07 -8.72 6.90
C GLU A 126 7.55 -8.54 7.03
N GLN A 127 6.76 -9.63 7.07
CA GLN A 127 5.32 -9.58 7.32
C GLN A 127 5.06 -9.40 8.82
N HIS A 128 5.30 -8.20 9.33
CA HIS A 128 5.22 -7.88 10.76
C HIS A 128 3.84 -7.40 11.24
N SER A 129 2.84 -7.32 10.37
CA SER A 129 1.47 -6.88 10.69
C SER A 129 0.42 -7.38 9.70
N VAL A 130 -0.84 -7.36 10.13
CA VAL A 130 -2.02 -7.34 9.23
C VAL A 130 -2.75 -6.02 9.42
N SER A 131 -3.24 -5.42 8.34
CA SER A 131 -3.91 -4.12 8.43
C SER A 131 -5.01 -3.96 7.38
N VAL A 132 -5.95 -3.07 7.69
CA VAL A 132 -6.91 -2.51 6.74
C VAL A 132 -6.58 -1.04 6.59
N ARG A 133 -6.20 -0.64 5.37
CA ARG A 133 -5.91 0.74 5.01
C ARG A 133 -6.97 1.24 4.04
N VAL A 134 -7.49 2.44 4.29
CA VAL A 134 -8.51 3.06 3.47
C VAL A 134 -8.11 4.48 3.10
N VAL A 135 -8.64 4.95 1.98
CA VAL A 135 -8.83 6.37 1.71
C VAL A 135 -10.33 6.62 1.84
N HIS A 136 -10.74 7.39 2.84
CA HIS A 136 -12.15 7.60 3.11
C HIS A 136 -12.79 8.41 1.97
N PRO A 137 -13.90 7.94 1.36
CA PRO A 137 -14.43 8.51 0.12
C PRO A 137 -14.93 9.96 0.27
N GLY A 138 -15.46 10.32 1.44
CA GLY A 138 -15.98 11.68 1.69
C GLY A 138 -14.91 12.70 2.06
N THR A 139 -13.93 12.32 2.89
CA THR A 139 -12.92 13.24 3.43
C THR A 139 -11.60 13.19 2.67
N GLN A 140 -11.40 12.15 1.87
CA GLN A 140 -10.15 11.84 1.17
C GLN A 140 -8.94 11.70 2.11
N GLN A 141 -9.19 11.46 3.40
CA GLN A 141 -8.16 11.19 4.38
C GLN A 141 -7.82 9.70 4.38
N LEU A 142 -6.54 9.40 4.55
CA LEU A 142 -6.08 8.05 4.74
C LEU A 142 -6.19 7.67 6.22
N ALA A 143 -6.67 6.46 6.50
CA ALA A 143 -6.63 5.87 7.82
C ALA A 143 -6.27 4.39 7.70
N GLU A 144 -5.62 3.85 8.73
CA GLU A 144 -5.23 2.45 8.79
C GLU A 144 -5.49 1.89 10.18
N LEU A 145 -6.15 0.74 10.26
CA LEU A 145 -6.22 -0.08 11.47
C LEU A 145 -5.25 -1.24 11.31
N ILE A 146 -4.34 -1.39 12.28
CA ILE A 146 -3.19 -2.28 12.20
C ILE A 146 -3.20 -3.20 13.42
N LEU A 147 -3.01 -4.50 13.17
CA LEU A 147 -2.66 -5.48 14.18
C LEU A 147 -1.23 -5.96 13.91
N PRO A 148 -0.24 -5.52 14.71
CA PRO A 148 1.10 -6.07 14.67
C PRO A 148 1.08 -7.60 14.91
N LEU A 149 2.00 -8.32 14.28
CA LEU A 149 2.14 -9.78 14.42
C LEU A 149 3.35 -10.16 15.29
N ALA A 150 4.25 -9.21 15.57
CA ALA A 150 5.49 -9.42 16.30
C ALA A 150 5.76 -8.29 17.30
N GLY A 151 6.58 -8.58 18.30
CA GLY A 151 6.89 -7.69 19.42
C GLY A 151 7.10 -8.47 20.70
N ARG A 152 8.15 -8.13 21.47
CA ARG A 152 8.68 -8.88 22.63
C ARG A 152 7.66 -9.28 23.72
N GLN A 153 6.44 -8.72 23.72
CA GLN A 153 5.37 -9.00 24.68
C GLN A 153 3.96 -8.96 24.05
N LEU A 154 3.86 -9.08 22.72
CA LEU A 154 2.60 -8.85 22.02
C LEU A 154 1.61 -10.01 22.21
N ARG A 155 0.46 -9.73 22.84
CA ARG A 155 -0.70 -10.61 22.75
C ARG A 155 -1.46 -10.26 21.47
N ILE A 156 -1.74 -11.24 20.61
CA ILE A 156 -2.52 -10.99 19.39
C ILE A 156 -4.01 -10.95 19.78
N ASP A 157 -4.45 -9.75 20.17
CA ASP A 157 -5.82 -9.41 20.51
C ASP A 157 -6.13 -7.96 20.11
N THR A 158 -7.36 -7.49 20.38
CA THR A 158 -7.78 -6.13 20.03
C THR A 158 -6.95 -5.05 20.74
N ARG A 159 -6.43 -5.31 21.94
CA ARG A 159 -5.65 -4.35 22.75
C ARG A 159 -4.29 -4.03 22.16
N SER A 160 -3.81 -4.91 21.29
CA SER A 160 -2.58 -4.73 20.55
C SER A 160 -2.76 -3.94 19.25
N MET A 161 -4.00 -3.62 18.87
CA MET A 161 -4.25 -2.83 17.67
C MET A 161 -3.80 -1.38 17.86
N ILE A 162 -3.36 -0.80 16.75
CA ILE A 162 -3.00 0.62 16.62
C ILE A 162 -3.66 1.17 15.38
N THR A 163 -3.86 2.49 15.33
CA THR A 163 -4.24 3.19 14.10
C THR A 163 -3.10 4.05 13.59
N LYS A 164 -3.09 4.33 12.29
CA LYS A 164 -2.31 5.41 11.68
C LYS A 164 -3.25 6.34 10.92
N ASP A 165 -3.14 7.64 11.18
CA ASP A 165 -3.94 8.65 10.51
C ASP A 165 -3.30 9.13 9.18
N ASN A 166 -3.92 10.13 8.55
CA ASN A 166 -3.48 10.68 7.28
C ASN A 166 -2.06 11.30 7.33
N GLN A 167 -1.66 11.86 8.48
CA GLN A 167 -0.31 12.40 8.72
C GLN A 167 0.68 11.29 9.13
N GLY A 168 0.21 10.07 9.33
CA GLY A 168 1.00 8.93 9.77
C GLY A 168 1.11 8.81 11.29
N ALA A 169 0.39 9.66 12.05
CA ALA A 169 0.44 9.65 13.49
C ALA A 169 -0.17 8.35 14.04
N VAL A 170 0.56 7.70 14.95
CA VAL A 170 0.13 6.45 15.56
C VAL A 170 -0.71 6.70 16.81
N ALA A 171 -1.88 6.06 16.89
CA ALA A 171 -2.69 6.03 18.10
C ALA A 171 -2.91 4.59 18.60
N ARG A 172 -3.04 4.43 19.92
CA ARG A 172 -3.25 3.15 20.60
C ARG A 172 -4.65 3.05 21.18
N GLN A 173 -5.14 1.83 21.36
CA GLN A 173 -6.44 1.60 22.00
C GLN A 173 -6.53 2.32 23.36
N GLY A 174 -7.66 2.99 23.59
CA GLY A 174 -7.92 3.80 24.78
C GLY A 174 -7.69 5.31 24.57
N SER A 175 -7.14 5.71 23.43
CA SER A 175 -7.06 7.12 23.01
C SER A 175 -8.26 7.51 22.13
N ARG A 176 -8.60 8.80 22.12
CA ARG A 176 -9.70 9.34 21.29
C ARG A 176 -9.36 9.24 19.80
N GLU A 177 -8.08 9.41 19.48
CA GLU A 177 -7.52 9.35 18.13
C GLU A 177 -7.69 7.93 17.56
N PHE A 178 -7.42 6.91 18.37
CA PHE A 178 -7.62 5.52 17.97
C PHE A 178 -9.08 5.24 17.64
N ASP A 179 -10.01 5.65 18.50
CA ASP A 179 -11.44 5.43 18.26
C ASP A 179 -11.89 6.16 17.00
N ARG A 180 -11.53 7.43 16.84
CA ARG A 180 -11.82 8.23 15.62
C ARG A 180 -11.34 7.54 14.35
N ASP A 181 -10.07 7.12 14.30
CA ASP A 181 -9.48 6.53 13.10
C ASP A 181 -10.06 5.14 12.82
N ARG A 182 -10.36 4.37 13.86
CA ARG A 182 -11.04 3.07 13.74
C ARG A 182 -12.45 3.24 13.15
N GLU A 183 -13.23 4.21 13.64
CA GLU A 183 -14.55 4.54 13.08
C GLU A 183 -14.42 4.97 11.61
N MET A 184 -13.42 5.78 11.26
CA MET A 184 -13.19 6.18 9.87
C MET A 184 -12.89 4.99 8.94
N VAL A 185 -12.08 4.03 9.40
CA VAL A 185 -11.82 2.79 8.65
C VAL A 185 -13.11 2.00 8.44
N ALA A 186 -13.90 1.85 9.49
CA ALA A 186 -15.17 1.12 9.47
C ALA A 186 -16.18 1.75 8.50
N ASP A 187 -16.35 3.07 8.58
CA ASP A 187 -17.23 3.86 7.72
C ASP A 187 -16.81 3.79 6.25
N ALA A 188 -15.51 3.92 5.95
CA ALA A 188 -14.99 3.80 4.59
C ALA A 188 -15.23 2.42 3.95
N VAL A 189 -15.23 1.36 4.76
CA VAL A 189 -15.49 -0.02 4.30
C VAL A 189 -17.00 -0.32 4.26
N GLY A 190 -17.81 0.43 5.01
CA GLY A 190 -19.26 0.21 5.12
C GLY A 190 -19.62 -0.94 6.07
N VAL A 191 -18.83 -1.18 7.11
CA VAL A 191 -19.07 -2.24 8.11
C VAL A 191 -18.88 -1.70 9.53
N PRO A 192 -19.44 -2.36 10.55
CA PRO A 192 -19.17 -2.00 11.94
C PRO A 192 -17.69 -2.11 12.33
N PRO A 193 -17.18 -1.27 13.25
CA PRO A 193 -15.77 -1.28 13.67
C PRO A 193 -15.27 -2.63 14.21
N GLN A 194 -16.14 -3.36 14.91
CA GLN A 194 -15.84 -4.70 15.44
C GLN A 194 -15.59 -5.72 14.33
N ASP A 195 -16.20 -5.56 13.16
CA ASP A 195 -16.05 -6.50 12.05
C ASP A 195 -14.68 -6.31 11.39
N VAL A 196 -14.22 -5.06 11.25
CA VAL A 196 -12.86 -4.76 10.80
C VAL A 196 -11.83 -5.39 11.74
N ALA A 197 -12.00 -5.21 13.05
CA ALA A 197 -11.13 -5.82 14.06
C ALA A 197 -11.19 -7.36 14.00
N GLY A 198 -12.37 -7.93 13.84
CA GLY A 198 -12.58 -9.38 13.69
C GLY A 198 -11.86 -9.96 12.47
N VAL A 199 -11.88 -9.26 11.34
CA VAL A 199 -11.13 -9.64 10.13
C VAL A 199 -9.63 -9.66 10.39
N LEU A 200 -9.08 -8.63 11.07
CA LEU A 200 -7.66 -8.59 11.40
C LEU A 200 -7.24 -9.74 12.33
N LEU A 201 -8.04 -10.02 13.35
CA LEU A 201 -7.79 -11.15 14.26
C LEU A 201 -7.82 -12.50 13.51
N LYS A 202 -8.79 -12.68 12.61
CA LYS A 202 -8.89 -13.89 11.78
C LYS A 202 -7.69 -14.02 10.84
N ALA A 203 -7.27 -12.92 10.21
CA ALA A 203 -6.09 -12.90 9.35
C ALA A 203 -4.82 -13.25 10.14
N ALA A 204 -4.65 -12.71 11.34
CA ALA A 204 -3.53 -13.04 12.22
C ALA A 204 -3.54 -14.51 12.67
N ALA A 205 -4.73 -15.07 12.96
CA ALA A 205 -4.86 -16.49 13.28
C ALA A 205 -4.46 -17.39 12.10
N LEU A 206 -4.90 -17.06 10.89
CA LEU A 206 -4.50 -17.76 9.66
C LEU A 206 -3.00 -17.68 9.42
N HIS A 207 -2.41 -16.50 9.60
CA HIS A 207 -0.95 -16.31 9.49
C HIS A 207 -0.21 -17.24 10.46
N ARG A 208 -0.62 -17.29 11.73
CA ARG A 208 0.01 -18.16 12.74
C ARG A 208 -0.09 -19.65 12.42
N ILE A 209 -1.22 -20.11 11.87
CA ILE A 209 -1.40 -21.50 11.45
C ILE A 209 -0.48 -21.84 10.28
N ALA A 210 -0.30 -20.90 9.35
CA ALA A 210 0.45 -21.12 8.13
C ALA A 210 1.97 -20.92 8.29
N ALA A 211 2.39 -20.11 9.26
CA ALA A 211 3.78 -19.74 9.52
C ALA A 211 4.64 -20.96 9.89
N PRO A 212 5.87 -21.08 9.33
CA PRO A 212 6.82 -22.12 9.73
C PRO A 212 7.16 -22.03 11.23
N ALA A 213 7.43 -23.18 11.84
CA ALA A 213 7.94 -23.22 13.20
C ALA A 213 9.29 -22.47 13.28
N GLY A 214 9.41 -21.55 14.25
CA GLY A 214 10.62 -20.74 14.43
C GLY A 214 10.74 -19.52 13.50
N LEU A 215 9.69 -19.16 12.75
CA LEU A 215 9.68 -17.89 12.02
C LEU A 215 9.79 -16.71 13.01
N GLU A 216 10.91 -16.01 12.97
CA GLU A 216 11.09 -14.74 13.65
C GLU A 216 10.62 -13.60 12.73
N LEU A 217 9.63 -12.86 13.20
CA LEU A 217 9.13 -11.67 12.54
C LEU A 217 9.80 -10.44 13.14
N ALA A 218 10.17 -9.48 12.30
CA ALA A 218 10.68 -8.19 12.76
C ALA A 218 9.59 -7.42 13.53
N ASP A 219 10.02 -6.60 14.50
CA ASP A 219 9.09 -5.72 15.23
C ASP A 219 8.42 -4.73 14.26
N TYR A 220 7.12 -4.46 14.49
CA TYR A 220 6.40 -3.47 13.71
C TYR A 220 6.92 -2.06 14.00
N SER A 221 7.40 -1.36 12.97
CA SER A 221 7.85 0.03 13.12
C SER A 221 6.67 0.96 13.43
N LEU A 222 6.69 1.50 14.64
CA LEU A 222 5.78 2.55 15.10
C LEU A 222 6.23 3.95 14.67
N GLU A 223 7.31 4.06 13.90
CA GLU A 223 7.78 5.37 13.47
C GLU A 223 6.76 6.06 12.55
N ASP A 224 6.55 7.35 12.82
CA ASP A 224 5.82 8.27 11.95
C ASP A 224 6.62 8.49 10.66
N GLU A 225 6.40 7.63 9.68
CA GLU A 225 6.85 7.85 8.30
C GLU A 225 5.83 8.61 7.48
#